data_AF-A0A820UDM4-F1
#
_entry.id   AF-A0A820UDM4-F1
#
_cell.length_a   1.000
_cell.length_b   1.000
_cell.length_c   1.000
_cell.angle_alpha   90.00
_cell.angle_beta   90.00
_cell.angle_gamma   90.00
#
_symmetry.space_group_name_H-M   'P 1'
#
loop_
_entity.id
_entity.type
_entity.pdbx_description
1 polymer ?
#
loop_
_entity_poly.entity_id
_entity_poly.type
_entity_poly.pdbx_seq_one_letter_code
_entity_poly.pdbx_strand_id
1 'polypeptide(L)'
;MSYFLKYVEIDNFKSYKGHIVIGPLRKFTAIIGPNGSGKSNLMDAISFVLGEPTKSLRVRKLSELIHGAPINKPVSTRASVSLIFVSIKTDRHGERTEHEKRFQRLIVGNASEYRVDGRQLSATEYTEELENMGIIPKAKNFLIFQGQVESIAMKTPKEFTAMFEELSRSGELRDEYEQAKQEKNKAEQDTHANFQKKKGVEKQKKEVRLEKEVAQKYAALKTQYDELQLQLKLFQLYHNKQELMEKREIADKKKDEVIKLEKRKEISDEEIKAKKKELAVYNKELANDEQKVKELEAQINKHRPTYIKAKENSTHHQKKIDLA
;
A
#
# COMPACT_ATOMS: atom_id res chain seq x y z
N MET A 1 -24.80 55.86 13.20
CA MET A 1 -25.58 56.91 13.93
C MET A 1 -25.57 56.52 15.39
N SER A 2 -25.31 57.43 16.32
CA SER A 2 -25.34 57.11 17.75
C SER A 2 -26.77 57.30 18.26
N TYR A 3 -27.35 56.23 18.80
CA TYR A 3 -28.63 56.26 19.51
C TYR A 3 -28.35 56.39 21.01
N PHE A 4 -29.19 57.15 21.72
CA PHE A 4 -29.22 57.15 23.18
C PHE A 4 -30.66 56.96 23.67
N LEU A 5 -30.81 56.30 24.80
CA LEU A 5 -32.11 56.08 25.42
C LEU A 5 -32.60 57.41 26.00
N LYS A 6 -33.77 57.90 25.55
CA LYS A 6 -34.38 59.16 25.99
C LYS A 6 -35.45 58.91 27.05
N TYR A 7 -36.32 57.91 26.86
CA TYR A 7 -37.38 57.56 27.80
C TYR A 7 -37.55 56.05 27.94
N VAL A 8 -37.99 55.64 29.13
CA VAL A 8 -38.52 54.31 29.41
C VAL A 8 -39.97 54.45 29.82
N GLU A 9 -40.88 53.93 29.02
CA GLU A 9 -42.30 53.87 29.34
C GLU A 9 -42.64 52.48 29.87
N ILE A 10 -43.32 52.42 31.00
CA ILE A 10 -43.65 51.19 31.71
C ILE A 10 -45.16 51.19 31.97
N ASP A 11 -45.83 50.09 31.69
CA ASP A 11 -47.23 49.89 32.03
C ASP A 11 -47.44 48.55 32.75
N ASN A 12 -47.94 48.61 33.98
CA ASN A 12 -48.31 47.45 34.81
C ASN A 12 -47.20 46.39 34.96
N PHE A 13 -45.94 46.79 35.07
CA PHE A 13 -44.78 45.89 35.14
C PHE A 13 -44.16 45.85 36.55
N LYS A 14 -44.05 44.67 37.15
CA LYS A 14 -43.47 44.40 38.48
C LYS A 14 -44.03 45.31 39.57
N SER A 15 -43.23 46.25 40.10
CA SER A 15 -43.66 47.20 41.14
C SER A 15 -44.39 48.43 40.58
N TYR A 16 -44.37 48.62 39.27
CA TYR A 16 -44.96 49.78 38.60
C TYR A 16 -46.43 49.50 38.24
N LYS A 17 -47.35 50.21 38.89
CA LYS A 17 -48.79 50.13 38.63
C LYS A 17 -49.21 51.26 37.68
N GLY A 18 -49.98 50.92 36.65
CA GLY A 18 -50.40 51.88 35.62
C GLY A 18 -49.24 52.32 34.72
N HIS A 19 -49.51 53.37 33.95
CA HIS A 19 -48.56 53.93 32.98
C HIS A 19 -47.61 54.93 33.63
N ILE A 20 -46.32 54.68 33.53
CA ILE A 20 -45.24 55.47 34.13
C ILE A 20 -44.19 55.75 33.05
N VAL A 21 -43.78 57.01 32.95
CA VAL A 21 -42.73 57.45 32.03
C VAL A 21 -41.51 57.88 32.85
N ILE A 22 -40.36 57.28 32.55
CA ILE A 22 -39.08 57.57 33.20
C ILE A 22 -38.18 58.25 32.18
N GLY A 23 -37.91 59.53 32.42
CA GLY A 23 -37.04 60.36 31.60
C GLY A 23 -37.43 61.85 31.67
N PRO A 24 -36.79 62.71 30.87
CA PRO A 24 -35.76 62.37 29.88
C PRO A 24 -34.43 61.95 30.53
N LEU A 25 -33.85 60.87 30.03
CA LEU A 25 -32.52 60.42 30.42
C LEU A 25 -31.46 61.24 29.67
N ARG A 26 -30.40 61.61 30.39
CA ARG A 26 -29.23 62.29 29.83
C ARG A 26 -28.12 61.28 29.54
N LYS A 27 -27.07 61.72 28.84
CA LYS A 27 -25.87 60.90 28.52
C LYS A 27 -25.33 60.11 29.71
N PHE A 28 -25.38 60.72 30.89
CA PHE A 28 -25.12 60.06 32.16
C PHE A 28 -26.31 60.31 33.08
N THR A 29 -26.90 59.25 33.61
CA THR A 29 -28.02 59.31 34.55
C THR A 29 -27.79 58.30 35.65
N ALA A 30 -27.91 58.73 36.92
CA ALA A 30 -27.81 57.87 38.08
C ALA A 30 -29.20 57.65 38.68
N ILE A 31 -29.54 56.40 38.98
CA ILE A 31 -30.80 56.02 39.63
C ILE A 31 -30.52 55.78 41.10
N ILE A 32 -31.08 56.63 41.96
CA ILE A 32 -30.92 56.56 43.42
C ILE A 32 -32.25 56.28 44.12
N GLY A 33 -32.21 55.80 45.36
CA GLY A 33 -33.39 55.52 46.16
C GLY A 33 -33.12 54.51 47.28
N PRO A 34 -34.01 54.36 48.26
CA PRO A 34 -33.85 53.42 49.37
C PRO A 34 -33.91 51.95 48.90
N ASN A 35 -33.45 51.02 49.71
CA ASN A 35 -33.56 49.59 49.41
C ASN A 35 -35.04 49.19 49.28
N GLY A 36 -35.37 48.37 48.28
CA GLY A 36 -36.76 47.96 48.01
C GLY A 36 -37.60 48.95 47.22
N SER A 37 -37.11 50.15 46.86
CA SER A 37 -37.86 51.16 46.06
C SER A 37 -38.09 50.79 44.59
N GLY A 38 -37.72 49.58 44.15
CA GLY A 38 -37.92 49.14 42.77
C GLY A 38 -36.82 49.54 41.78
N LYS A 39 -35.68 50.07 42.23
CA LYS A 39 -34.54 50.43 41.36
C LYS A 39 -34.12 49.29 40.41
N SER A 40 -33.97 48.08 40.94
CA SER A 40 -33.61 46.90 40.14
C SER A 40 -34.73 46.48 39.18
N ASN A 41 -35.98 46.87 39.43
CA ASN A 41 -37.10 46.55 38.54
C ASN A 41 -37.08 47.43 37.28
N LEU A 42 -36.50 48.64 37.36
CA LEU A 42 -36.22 49.45 36.17
C LEU A 42 -35.17 48.77 35.28
N MET A 43 -34.11 48.22 35.88
CA MET A 43 -33.14 47.42 35.15
C MET A 43 -33.81 46.20 34.49
N ASP A 44 -34.68 45.48 35.20
CA ASP A 44 -35.42 44.37 34.61
C ASP A 44 -36.37 44.82 33.49
N ALA A 45 -36.96 46.01 33.58
CA ALA A 45 -37.83 46.55 32.53
C ALA A 45 -37.02 46.79 31.23
N ILE A 46 -35.84 47.40 31.36
CA ILE A 46 -34.91 47.60 30.23
C ILE A 46 -34.48 46.24 29.67
N SER A 47 -33.99 45.34 30.51
CA SER A 47 -33.58 43.98 30.13
C SER A 47 -34.70 43.19 29.43
N PHE A 48 -35.94 43.37 29.89
CA PHE A 48 -37.11 42.73 29.29
C PHE A 48 -37.32 43.16 27.83
N VAL A 49 -37.24 44.47 27.53
CA VAL A 49 -37.36 44.98 26.15
C VAL A 49 -36.17 44.57 25.29
N LEU A 50 -34.98 44.47 25.87
CA LEU A 50 -33.76 44.04 25.18
C LEU A 50 -33.70 42.51 24.95
N GLY A 51 -34.73 41.76 25.35
CA GLY A 51 -34.86 40.34 25.00
C GLY A 51 -34.22 39.36 25.98
N GLU A 52 -33.85 39.79 27.19
CA GLU A 52 -33.30 38.88 28.20
C GLU A 52 -34.30 37.77 28.59
N PRO A 53 -33.83 36.54 28.86
CA PRO A 53 -34.67 35.45 29.29
C PRO A 53 -35.26 35.68 30.68
N THR A 54 -36.39 35.04 30.97
CA THR A 54 -37.12 35.16 32.26
C THR A 54 -36.24 34.91 33.49
N LYS A 55 -35.29 33.98 33.38
CA LYS A 55 -34.31 33.67 34.43
C LYS A 55 -33.47 34.90 34.83
N SER A 56 -32.98 35.68 33.85
CA SER A 56 -32.25 36.93 34.10
C SER A 56 -33.13 37.98 34.78
N LEU A 57 -34.44 37.96 34.48
CA LEU A 57 -35.44 38.86 35.05
C LEU A 57 -35.96 38.43 36.43
N ARG A 58 -35.37 37.40 37.05
CA ARG A 58 -35.70 36.93 38.40
C ARG A 58 -37.15 36.45 38.55
N VAL A 59 -37.70 35.87 37.48
CA VAL A 59 -39.06 35.28 37.44
C VAL A 59 -39.05 33.93 36.73
N ARG A 60 -40.03 33.08 37.01
CA ARG A 60 -40.15 31.78 36.32
C ARG A 60 -41.00 31.90 35.06
N LYS A 61 -42.10 32.66 35.13
CA LYS A 61 -43.06 32.85 34.04
C LYS A 61 -43.15 34.33 33.65
N LEU A 62 -43.44 34.61 32.38
CA LEU A 62 -43.64 35.98 31.89
C LEU A 62 -44.84 36.66 32.58
N SER A 63 -45.91 35.93 32.87
CA SER A 63 -47.08 36.45 33.58
C SER A 63 -46.76 36.97 34.99
N GLU A 64 -45.70 36.47 35.64
CA GLU A 64 -45.25 36.97 36.96
C GLU A 64 -44.63 38.38 36.90
N LEU A 65 -44.30 38.87 35.70
CA LEU A 65 -43.84 40.24 35.49
C LEU A 65 -44.98 41.26 35.56
N ILE A 66 -46.24 40.84 35.50
CA ILE A 66 -47.38 41.74 35.61
C ILE A 66 -47.50 42.20 37.07
N HIS A 67 -47.76 43.50 37.27
CA HIS A 67 -47.93 44.07 38.60
C HIS A 67 -49.02 43.33 39.39
N GLY A 68 -48.69 42.92 40.62
CA GLY A 68 -49.58 42.16 41.49
C GLY A 68 -49.68 40.66 41.21
N ALA A 69 -49.07 40.15 40.12
CA ALA A 69 -49.08 38.71 39.82
C ALA A 69 -48.37 37.84 40.89
N PRO A 70 -47.23 38.24 41.48
CA PRO A 70 -46.55 37.42 42.50
C PRO A 70 -47.37 37.18 43.79
N ILE A 71 -48.34 38.06 44.07
CA ILE A 71 -49.25 37.95 45.22
C ILE A 71 -50.63 37.40 44.82
N ASN A 72 -50.73 36.77 43.64
CA ASN A 72 -51.97 36.24 43.05
C ASN A 72 -53.10 37.28 42.89
N LYS A 73 -52.74 38.56 42.71
CA LYS A 73 -53.69 39.67 42.46
C LYS A 73 -53.22 40.53 41.28
N PRO A 74 -53.14 39.98 40.06
CA PRO A 74 -52.69 40.74 38.89
C PRO A 74 -53.66 41.87 38.59
N VAL A 75 -53.14 43.08 38.36
CA VAL A 75 -53.99 44.26 38.05
C VAL A 75 -54.52 44.26 36.62
N SER A 76 -53.94 43.44 35.75
CA SER A 76 -54.29 43.34 34.33
C SER A 76 -53.85 41.97 33.79
N THR A 77 -54.33 41.61 32.60
CA THR A 77 -53.81 40.48 31.81
C THR A 77 -52.66 40.87 30.89
N ARG A 78 -52.31 42.17 30.89
CA ARG A 78 -51.30 42.77 30.03
C ARG A 78 -50.35 43.66 30.82
N ALA A 79 -49.09 43.67 30.39
CA ALA A 79 -48.08 44.63 30.81
C ALA A 79 -47.22 45.01 29.60
N SER A 80 -46.67 46.21 29.60
CA SER A 80 -45.83 46.70 28.49
C SER A 80 -44.63 47.44 29.02
N VAL A 81 -43.52 47.35 28.29
CA VAL A 81 -42.38 48.24 28.48
C VAL A 81 -41.95 48.72 27.10
N SER A 82 -41.70 50.02 26.97
CA SER A 82 -41.17 50.64 25.76
C SER A 82 -39.88 51.40 26.06
N LEU A 83 -38.86 51.19 25.25
CA LEU A 83 -37.63 51.96 25.22
C LEU A 83 -37.66 52.89 24.01
N ILE A 84 -37.52 54.20 24.25
CA ILE A 84 -37.51 55.22 23.21
C ILE A 84 -36.08 55.70 23.05
N PHE A 85 -35.47 55.31 21.94
CA PHE A 85 -34.14 55.74 21.55
C PHE A 85 -34.23 56.94 20.61
N VAL A 86 -33.32 57.89 20.77
CA VAL A 86 -33.21 59.04 19.87
C VAL A 86 -31.83 59.07 19.25
N SER A 87 -31.80 59.30 17.94
CA SER A 87 -30.59 59.69 17.23
C SER A 87 -30.69 61.15 16.82
N ILE A 88 -29.63 61.90 17.09
CA ILE A 88 -29.53 63.31 16.69
C ILE A 88 -28.60 63.36 15.47
N LYS A 89 -29.13 63.80 14.33
CA LYS A 89 -28.33 64.18 13.17
C LYS A 89 -28.18 65.69 13.15
N THR A 90 -27.00 66.17 12.79
CA THR A 90 -26.74 67.59 12.58
C THR A 90 -26.32 67.76 11.14
N ASP A 91 -27.12 68.51 10.39
CA ASP A 91 -26.84 68.75 8.98
C ASP A 91 -25.73 69.79 8.81
N ARG A 92 -25.24 69.96 7.57
CA ARG A 92 -24.17 70.92 7.24
C ARG A 92 -24.53 72.38 7.58
N HIS A 93 -25.82 72.68 7.74
CA HIS A 93 -26.34 73.99 8.13
C HIS A 93 -26.53 74.15 9.65
N GLY A 94 -26.16 73.15 10.46
CA GLY A 94 -26.29 73.19 11.91
C GLY A 94 -27.69 72.84 12.44
N GLU A 95 -28.65 72.54 11.56
CA GLU A 95 -29.97 72.07 11.96
C GLU A 95 -29.89 70.66 12.57
N ARG A 96 -30.53 70.50 13.74
CA ARG A 96 -30.54 69.23 14.48
C ARG A 96 -31.87 68.54 14.26
N THR A 97 -31.85 67.39 13.61
CA THR A 97 -33.01 66.52 13.42
C THR A 97 -32.94 65.37 14.42
N GLU A 98 -34.00 65.23 15.23
CA GLU A 98 -34.16 64.10 16.14
C GLU A 98 -35.00 63.02 15.46
N HIS A 99 -34.46 61.82 15.35
CA HIS A 99 -35.23 60.65 14.94
C HIS A 99 -35.42 59.75 16.17
N GLU A 100 -36.67 59.60 16.58
CA GLU A 100 -37.06 58.68 17.64
C GLU A 100 -37.38 57.30 17.07
N LYS A 101 -37.01 56.26 17.80
CA LYS A 101 -37.34 54.88 17.48
C LYS A 101 -37.72 54.15 18.76
N ARG A 102 -38.91 53.55 18.74
CA ARG A 102 -39.59 52.95 19.90
C ARG A 102 -39.54 51.44 19.80
N PHE A 103 -38.87 50.81 20.75
CA PHE A 103 -38.87 49.36 20.95
C PHE A 103 -39.81 49.02 22.09
N GLN A 104 -40.80 48.17 21.84
CA GLN A 104 -41.78 47.79 22.84
C GLN A 104 -41.88 46.27 22.92
N ARG A 105 -41.94 45.76 24.15
CA ARG A 105 -42.29 44.37 24.42
C ARG A 105 -43.55 44.31 25.29
N LEU A 106 -44.54 43.56 24.82
CA LEU A 106 -45.84 43.39 25.47
C LEU A 106 -45.93 41.99 26.07
N ILE A 107 -46.55 41.86 27.23
CA ILE A 107 -46.95 40.59 27.82
C ILE A 107 -48.45 40.43 27.60
N VAL A 108 -48.86 39.32 26.98
CA VAL A 108 -50.26 38.97 26.75
C VAL A 108 -50.48 37.55 27.25
N GLY A 109 -51.10 37.44 28.44
CA GLY A 109 -51.22 36.16 29.13
C GLY A 109 -49.85 35.58 29.48
N ASN A 110 -49.47 34.46 28.85
CA ASN A 110 -48.17 33.80 29.06
C ASN A 110 -47.18 34.02 27.90
N ALA A 111 -47.59 34.73 26.84
CA ALA A 111 -46.75 35.04 25.68
C ALA A 111 -46.24 36.48 25.73
N SER A 112 -45.23 36.79 24.90
CA SER A 112 -44.80 38.16 24.66
C SER A 112 -44.84 38.52 23.18
N GLU A 113 -45.28 39.74 22.88
CA GLU A 113 -45.25 40.33 21.54
C GLU A 113 -44.13 41.37 21.46
N TYR A 114 -43.45 41.44 20.32
CA TYR A 114 -42.42 42.43 20.03
C TYR A 114 -42.95 43.46 19.05
N ARG A 115 -42.71 44.75 19.32
CA ARG A 115 -43.13 45.85 18.45
C ARG A 115 -42.02 46.88 18.27
N VAL A 116 -41.86 47.39 17.06
CA VAL A 116 -41.00 48.53 16.74
C VAL A 116 -41.86 49.60 16.08
N ASP A 117 -41.86 50.81 16.64
CA ASP A 117 -42.68 51.94 16.17
C ASP A 117 -44.17 51.58 15.98
N GLY A 118 -44.69 50.73 16.89
CA GLY A 118 -46.06 50.25 16.88
C GLY A 118 -46.34 49.06 15.96
N ARG A 119 -45.43 48.70 15.05
CA ARG A 119 -45.53 47.52 14.18
C ARG A 119 -45.10 46.26 14.91
N GLN A 120 -45.93 45.23 14.91
CA GLN A 120 -45.58 43.91 15.44
C GLN A 120 -44.58 43.18 14.55
N LEU A 121 -43.54 42.63 15.16
CA LEU A 121 -42.46 41.90 14.50
C LEU A 121 -42.25 40.53 15.18
N SER A 122 -41.63 39.60 14.44
CA SER A 122 -41.08 38.38 15.03
C SER A 122 -39.90 38.69 15.96
N ALA A 123 -39.56 37.75 16.84
CA ALA A 123 -38.42 37.91 17.74
C ALA A 123 -37.09 38.07 16.99
N THR A 124 -36.94 37.40 15.84
CA THR A 124 -35.78 37.49 14.94
C THR A 124 -35.68 38.87 14.32
N GLU A 125 -36.73 39.36 13.65
CA GLU A 125 -36.75 40.70 13.04
C GLU A 125 -36.54 41.80 14.09
N TYR A 126 -37.13 41.65 15.28
CA TYR A 126 -36.93 42.59 16.38
C TYR A 126 -35.48 42.63 16.87
N THR A 127 -34.82 41.46 16.92
CA THR A 127 -33.40 41.37 17.29
C THR A 127 -32.52 42.01 16.23
N GLU A 128 -32.80 41.79 14.95
CA GLU A 128 -32.10 42.45 13.83
C GLU A 128 -32.24 43.97 13.91
N GLU A 129 -33.41 44.50 14.27
CA GLU A 129 -33.62 45.94 14.46
C GLU A 129 -32.82 46.53 15.62
N LEU A 130 -32.63 45.78 16.72
CA LEU A 130 -31.74 46.17 17.82
C LEU A 130 -30.27 46.12 17.40
N GLU A 131 -29.89 45.08 16.65
CA GLU A 131 -28.54 44.89 16.13
C GLU A 131 -28.15 45.98 15.13
N ASN A 132 -29.09 46.46 14.31
CA ASN A 132 -28.92 47.61 13.42
C ASN A 132 -28.61 48.92 14.20
N MET A 133 -28.95 48.98 15.49
CA MET A 133 -28.54 50.08 16.38
C MET A 133 -27.20 49.84 17.08
N GLY A 134 -26.60 48.67 16.91
CA GLY A 134 -25.39 48.24 17.61
C GLY A 134 -25.66 47.62 18.98
N ILE A 135 -26.91 47.29 19.31
CA ILE A 135 -27.26 46.55 20.53
C ILE A 135 -27.37 45.08 20.14
N ILE A 136 -26.46 44.24 20.64
CA ILE A 136 -26.46 42.80 20.37
C ILE A 136 -26.92 42.07 21.65
N PRO A 137 -28.20 41.71 21.80
CA PRO A 137 -28.72 41.09 23.03
C PRO A 137 -27.95 39.84 23.46
N LYS A 138 -27.53 39.02 22.50
CA LYS A 138 -26.80 37.76 22.75
C LYS A 138 -25.45 37.99 23.44
N ALA A 139 -24.75 39.06 23.06
CA ALA A 139 -23.40 39.35 23.54
C ALA A 139 -23.32 39.76 25.03
N LYS A 140 -24.45 40.15 25.66
CA LYS A 140 -24.57 40.47 27.09
C LYS A 140 -23.49 41.42 27.64
N ASN A 141 -22.99 42.33 26.81
CA ASN A 141 -21.87 43.22 27.15
C ASN A 141 -22.32 44.56 27.75
N PHE A 142 -23.58 44.94 27.60
CA PHE A 142 -24.11 46.25 28.04
C PHE A 142 -24.99 46.18 29.31
N LEU A 143 -25.37 44.97 29.77
CA LEU A 143 -26.10 44.77 31.02
C LEU A 143 -25.23 44.04 32.02
N ILE A 144 -24.96 44.68 33.16
CA ILE A 144 -24.18 44.09 34.25
C ILE A 144 -25.09 43.92 35.45
N PHE A 145 -25.54 42.69 35.69
CA PHE A 145 -26.32 42.33 36.86
C PHE A 145 -25.45 42.22 38.11
N GLN A 146 -26.08 42.32 39.27
CA GLN A 146 -25.40 42.13 40.56
C GLN A 146 -24.67 40.77 40.60
N GLY A 147 -23.40 40.78 41.00
CA GLY A 147 -22.53 39.59 41.03
C GLY A 147 -21.88 39.22 39.68
N GLN A 148 -22.29 39.83 38.56
CA GLN A 148 -21.68 39.50 37.27
C GLN A 148 -20.24 39.99 37.14
N VAL A 149 -19.88 41.11 37.77
CA VAL A 149 -18.51 41.64 37.74
C VAL A 149 -17.51 40.61 38.28
N GLU A 150 -17.83 39.98 39.41
CA GLU A 150 -17.03 38.91 40.00
C GLU A 150 -17.01 37.67 39.08
N SER A 151 -18.16 37.29 38.53
CA SER A 151 -18.24 36.14 37.61
C SER A 151 -17.39 36.33 36.35
N ILE A 152 -17.30 37.56 35.81
CA ILE A 152 -16.48 37.88 34.64
C ILE A 152 -15.00 37.76 35.01
N ALA A 153 -14.61 38.24 36.19
CA ALA A 153 -13.23 38.12 36.68
C ALA A 153 -12.82 36.65 36.95
N MET A 154 -13.78 35.78 37.25
CA MET A 154 -13.55 34.35 37.50
C MET A 154 -13.65 33.45 36.25
N LYS A 155 -13.93 34.00 35.06
CA LYS A 155 -14.02 33.21 33.83
C LYS A 155 -12.68 32.58 33.48
N THR A 156 -12.74 31.35 32.99
CA THR A 156 -11.57 30.69 32.39
C THR A 156 -11.19 31.37 31.06
N PRO A 157 -9.92 31.26 30.60
CA PRO A 157 -9.51 31.81 29.32
C PRO A 157 -10.38 31.36 28.14
N LYS A 158 -10.87 30.11 28.17
CA LYS A 158 -11.74 29.55 27.12
C LYS A 158 -13.12 30.20 27.10
N GLU A 159 -13.72 30.44 28.27
CA GLU A 159 -15.00 31.14 28.39
C GLU A 159 -14.86 32.61 28.00
N PHE A 160 -13.69 33.20 28.28
CA PHE A 160 -13.37 34.56 27.87
C PHE A 160 -13.24 34.65 26.35
N THR A 161 -12.51 33.74 25.70
CA THR A 161 -12.43 33.70 24.23
C THR A 161 -13.78 33.47 23.57
N ALA A 162 -14.63 32.61 24.16
CA ALA A 162 -15.99 32.39 23.65
C ALA A 162 -16.86 33.66 23.73
N MET A 163 -16.70 34.45 24.80
CA MET A 163 -17.37 35.75 24.91
C MET A 163 -16.89 36.73 23.82
N PHE A 164 -15.60 36.76 23.51
CA PHE A 164 -15.05 37.58 22.41
C PHE A 164 -15.50 37.08 21.03
N GLU A 165 -15.58 35.77 20.85
CA GLU A 165 -16.08 35.14 19.63
C GLU A 165 -17.52 35.55 19.36
N GLU A 166 -18.38 35.51 20.38
CA GLU A 166 -19.77 35.97 20.30
C GLU A 166 -19.89 37.47 20.00
N LEU A 167 -19.03 38.30 20.61
CA LEU A 167 -18.96 39.74 20.33
C LEU A 167 -18.54 40.05 18.89
N SER A 168 -17.60 39.29 18.36
CA SER A 168 -17.08 39.45 17.00
C SER A 168 -17.99 38.87 15.92
N ARG A 169 -19.04 38.13 16.32
CA ARG A 169 -19.90 37.30 15.43
C ARG A 169 -19.17 36.22 14.64
N SER A 170 -17.90 35.96 14.93
CA SER A 170 -17.14 34.89 14.26
C SER A 170 -17.67 33.49 14.58
N GLY A 171 -18.43 33.33 15.66
CA GLY A 171 -19.10 32.08 16.02
C GLY A 171 -20.12 31.59 14.99
N GLU A 172 -20.65 32.46 14.12
CA GLU A 172 -21.55 32.06 13.01
C GLU A 172 -20.83 31.19 11.97
N LEU A 173 -19.52 31.40 11.78
CA LEU A 173 -18.68 30.67 10.84
C LEU A 173 -18.07 29.40 11.45
N ARG A 174 -18.31 29.15 12.74
CA ARG A 174 -17.67 28.04 13.47
C ARG A 174 -18.01 26.69 12.87
N ASP A 175 -19.27 26.48 12.53
CA ASP A 175 -19.74 25.19 12.03
C ASP A 175 -19.24 24.95 10.60
N GLU A 176 -19.21 25.98 9.75
CA GLU A 176 -18.58 25.93 8.41
C GLU A 176 -17.08 25.63 8.50
N TYR A 177 -16.37 26.29 9.43
CA TYR A 177 -14.95 26.07 9.67
C TYR A 177 -14.66 24.63 10.11
N GLU A 178 -15.45 24.09 11.04
CA GLU A 178 -15.24 22.73 11.54
C GLU A 178 -15.53 21.67 10.46
N GLN A 179 -16.54 21.90 9.61
CA GLN A 179 -16.80 21.05 8.44
C GLN A 179 -15.63 21.08 7.44
N ALA A 180 -15.18 22.27 7.05
CA ALA A 180 -14.05 22.43 6.13
C ALA A 180 -12.75 21.81 6.68
N LYS A 181 -12.53 21.92 7.99
CA LYS A 181 -11.40 21.30 8.68
C LYS A 181 -11.48 19.76 8.65
N GLN A 182 -12.66 19.18 8.84
CA GLN A 182 -12.85 17.74 8.75
C GLN A 182 -12.60 17.22 7.32
N GLU A 183 -13.13 17.92 6.31
CA GLU A 183 -12.90 17.58 4.90
C GLU A 183 -11.42 17.68 4.53
N LYS A 184 -10.73 18.75 4.95
CA LYS A 184 -9.29 18.91 4.79
C LYS A 184 -8.53 17.72 5.38
N ASN A 185 -8.82 17.37 6.64
CA ASN A 185 -8.12 16.27 7.31
C ASN A 185 -8.33 14.94 6.59
N LYS A 186 -9.54 14.69 6.07
CA LYS A 186 -9.83 13.49 5.28
C LYS A 186 -9.05 13.47 3.97
N ALA A 187 -9.01 14.59 3.25
CA ALA A 187 -8.23 14.71 2.01
C ALA A 187 -6.73 14.52 2.24
N GLU A 188 -6.19 15.03 3.35
CA GLU A 188 -4.79 14.82 3.74
C GLU A 188 -4.50 13.34 4.01
N GLN A 189 -5.39 12.64 4.74
CA GLN A 189 -5.26 11.21 5.00
C GLN A 189 -5.31 10.38 3.71
N ASP A 190 -6.26 10.65 2.82
CA ASP A 190 -6.39 9.96 1.52
C ASP A 190 -5.17 10.20 0.64
N THR A 191 -4.67 11.42 0.59
CA THR A 191 -3.45 11.78 -0.15
C THR A 191 -2.24 11.03 0.40
N HIS A 192 -2.10 10.95 1.73
CA HIS A 192 -1.02 10.22 2.37
C HIS A 192 -1.09 8.71 2.06
N ALA A 193 -2.27 8.11 2.14
CA ALA A 193 -2.48 6.71 1.79
C ALA A 193 -2.16 6.42 0.31
N ASN A 194 -2.59 7.28 -0.60
CA ASN A 194 -2.29 7.16 -2.03
C ASN A 194 -0.80 7.30 -2.32
N PHE A 195 -0.11 8.20 -1.62
CA PHE A 195 1.34 8.34 -1.73
C PHE A 195 2.07 7.07 -1.28
N GLN A 196 1.64 6.45 -0.18
CA GLN A 196 2.21 5.18 0.27
C GLN A 196 1.97 4.05 -0.74
N LYS A 197 0.75 3.95 -1.31
CA LYS A 197 0.44 2.98 -2.38
C LYS A 197 1.33 3.18 -3.60
N LYS A 198 1.50 4.43 -4.06
CA LYS A 198 2.39 4.77 -5.18
C LYS A 198 3.83 4.32 -4.91
N LYS A 199 4.36 4.60 -3.71
CA LYS A 199 5.70 4.18 -3.31
C LYS A 199 5.85 2.64 -3.32
N GLY A 200 4.81 1.92 -2.91
CA GLY A 200 4.75 0.45 -2.99
C GLY A 200 4.84 -0.06 -4.44
N VAL A 201 4.03 0.52 -5.34
CA VAL A 201 4.02 0.17 -6.77
C VAL A 201 5.36 0.50 -7.44
N GLU A 202 5.99 1.63 -7.11
CA GLU A 202 7.32 1.98 -7.62
C GLU A 202 8.40 0.97 -7.19
N LYS A 203 8.31 0.44 -5.97
CA LYS A 203 9.22 -0.62 -5.50
C LYS A 203 9.01 -1.91 -6.31
N GLN A 204 7.76 -2.34 -6.48
CA GLN A 204 7.42 -3.52 -7.30
C GLN A 204 7.90 -3.36 -8.75
N LYS A 205 7.73 -2.17 -9.34
CA LYS A 205 8.21 -1.87 -10.69
C LYS A 205 9.73 -2.01 -10.82
N LYS A 206 10.49 -1.61 -9.79
CA LYS A 206 11.96 -1.77 -9.77
C LYS A 206 12.35 -3.25 -9.69
N GLU A 207 11.65 -4.03 -8.87
CA GLU A 207 11.88 -5.47 -8.71
C GLU A 207 11.61 -6.23 -10.02
N VAL A 208 10.44 -6.01 -10.65
CA VAL A 208 10.09 -6.60 -11.95
C VAL A 208 11.09 -6.21 -13.05
N ARG A 209 11.65 -4.99 -13.00
CA ARG A 209 12.68 -4.57 -13.95
C ARG A 209 13.99 -5.35 -13.76
N LEU A 210 14.40 -5.58 -12.52
CA LEU A 210 15.58 -6.41 -12.21
C LEU A 210 15.38 -7.85 -12.68
N GLU A 211 14.21 -8.44 -12.39
CA GLU A 211 13.87 -9.79 -12.85
C GLU A 211 13.89 -9.90 -14.38
N LYS A 212 13.35 -8.90 -15.08
CA LYS A 212 13.41 -8.83 -16.55
C LYS A 212 14.85 -8.80 -17.07
N GLU A 213 15.72 -7.98 -16.47
CA GLU A 213 17.13 -7.88 -16.88
C GLU A 213 17.87 -9.22 -16.66
N VAL A 214 17.62 -9.91 -15.54
CA VAL A 214 18.18 -11.24 -15.26
C VAL A 214 17.67 -12.27 -16.28
N ALA A 215 16.36 -12.29 -16.55
CA ALA A 215 15.77 -13.20 -17.52
C ALA A 215 16.32 -12.99 -18.95
N GLN A 216 16.53 -11.73 -19.35
CA GLN A 216 17.15 -11.39 -20.64
C GLN A 216 18.61 -11.88 -20.73
N LYS A 217 19.40 -11.67 -19.67
CA LYS A 217 20.77 -12.18 -19.60
C LYS A 217 20.81 -13.72 -19.67
N TYR A 218 19.93 -14.38 -18.92
CA TYR A 218 19.81 -15.84 -18.95
C TYR A 218 19.45 -16.35 -20.34
N ALA A 219 18.48 -15.72 -21.02
CA ALA A 219 18.08 -16.10 -22.37
C ALA A 219 19.25 -15.99 -23.36
N ALA A 220 19.99 -14.86 -23.32
CA ALA A 220 21.16 -14.66 -24.18
C ALA A 220 22.28 -15.69 -23.91
N LEU A 221 22.55 -15.97 -22.63
CA LEU A 221 23.57 -16.93 -22.23
C LEU A 221 23.18 -18.37 -22.62
N LYS A 222 21.89 -18.69 -22.55
CA LYS A 222 21.35 -19.98 -22.99
C LYS A 222 21.51 -20.17 -24.49
N THR A 223 21.21 -19.15 -25.30
CA THR A 223 21.45 -19.20 -26.75
C THR A 223 22.93 -19.44 -27.06
N GLN A 224 23.85 -18.74 -26.39
CA GLN A 224 25.29 -18.95 -26.57
C GLN A 224 25.71 -20.36 -26.14
N TYR A 225 25.18 -20.86 -25.02
CA TYR A 225 25.45 -22.21 -24.55
C TYR A 225 24.99 -23.25 -25.57
N ASP A 226 23.78 -23.11 -26.11
CA ASP A 226 23.21 -24.02 -27.10
C ASP A 226 24.04 -24.01 -28.40
N GLU A 227 24.52 -22.83 -28.85
CA GLU A 227 25.43 -22.70 -30.00
C GLU A 227 26.78 -23.38 -29.77
N LEU A 228 27.41 -23.14 -28.62
CA LEU A 228 28.68 -23.77 -28.23
C LEU A 228 28.53 -25.29 -28.09
N GLN A 229 27.42 -25.75 -27.53
CA GLN A 229 27.13 -27.17 -27.39
C GLN A 229 26.94 -27.82 -28.77
N LEU A 230 26.25 -27.15 -29.70
CA LEU A 230 26.12 -27.60 -31.08
C LEU A 230 27.49 -27.68 -31.78
N GLN A 231 28.33 -26.65 -31.63
CA GLN A 231 29.69 -26.64 -32.18
C GLN A 231 30.54 -27.78 -31.64
N LEU A 232 30.51 -28.03 -30.33
CA LEU A 232 31.22 -29.15 -29.70
C LEU A 232 30.74 -30.50 -30.27
N LYS A 233 29.43 -30.68 -30.44
CA LYS A 233 28.87 -31.91 -31.01
C LYS A 233 29.27 -32.11 -32.46
N LEU A 234 29.27 -31.05 -33.28
CA LEU A 234 29.75 -31.09 -34.65
C LEU A 234 31.24 -31.43 -34.72
N PHE A 235 32.05 -30.84 -33.84
CA PHE A 235 33.48 -31.13 -33.73
C PHE A 235 33.76 -32.59 -33.36
N GLN A 236 33.05 -33.12 -32.36
CA GLN A 236 33.12 -34.54 -31.98
C GLN A 236 32.73 -35.45 -33.16
N LEU A 237 31.67 -35.10 -33.89
CA LEU A 237 31.20 -35.89 -35.03
C LEU A 237 32.19 -35.86 -36.20
N TYR A 238 32.85 -34.72 -36.44
CA TYR A 238 33.90 -34.58 -37.44
C TYR A 238 35.09 -35.51 -37.14
N HIS A 239 35.63 -35.46 -35.91
CA HIS A 239 36.76 -36.31 -35.53
C HIS A 239 36.39 -37.79 -35.50
N ASN A 240 35.21 -38.15 -35.00
CA ASN A 240 34.72 -39.53 -35.08
C ASN A 240 34.63 -40.03 -36.53
N LYS A 241 34.23 -39.17 -37.47
CA LYS A 241 34.18 -39.52 -38.89
C LYS A 241 35.59 -39.70 -39.49
N GLN A 242 36.55 -38.85 -39.12
CA GLN A 242 37.95 -39.01 -39.53
C GLN A 242 38.54 -40.31 -38.99
N GLU A 243 38.41 -40.60 -37.70
CA GLU A 243 38.88 -41.85 -37.09
C GLU A 243 38.23 -43.08 -37.75
N LEU A 244 36.93 -42.99 -38.08
CA LEU A 244 36.23 -44.06 -38.78
C LEU A 244 36.79 -44.28 -40.19
N MET A 245 37.12 -43.21 -40.92
CA MET A 245 37.73 -43.29 -42.24
C MET A 245 39.13 -43.93 -42.17
N GLU A 246 39.97 -43.48 -41.23
CA GLU A 246 41.29 -44.08 -41.00
C GLU A 246 41.19 -45.57 -40.66
N LYS A 247 40.28 -45.95 -39.76
CA LYS A 247 40.05 -47.35 -39.41
C LYS A 247 39.51 -48.16 -40.59
N ARG A 248 38.68 -47.57 -41.45
CA ARG A 248 38.22 -48.24 -42.68
C ARG A 248 39.37 -48.49 -43.65
N GLU A 249 40.23 -47.50 -43.88
CA GLU A 249 41.41 -47.69 -44.74
C GLU A 249 42.35 -48.78 -44.20
N ILE A 250 42.57 -48.82 -42.88
CA ILE A 250 43.37 -49.87 -42.25
C ILE A 250 42.68 -51.24 -42.42
N ALA A 251 41.36 -51.30 -42.21
CA ALA A 251 40.60 -52.54 -42.37
C ALA A 251 40.62 -53.05 -43.81
N ASP A 252 40.53 -52.16 -44.80
CA ASP A 252 40.59 -52.52 -46.22
C ASP A 252 42.00 -53.01 -46.61
N LYS A 253 43.07 -52.33 -46.14
CA LYS A 253 44.45 -52.83 -46.30
C LYS A 253 44.65 -54.21 -45.66
N LYS A 254 44.08 -54.43 -44.47
CA LYS A 254 44.15 -55.73 -43.78
C LYS A 254 43.37 -56.81 -44.51
N LYS A 255 42.20 -56.49 -45.09
CA LYS A 255 41.48 -57.43 -45.97
C LYS A 255 42.32 -57.81 -47.18
N ASP A 256 42.96 -56.84 -47.84
CA ASP A 256 43.84 -57.12 -48.97
C ASP A 256 45.04 -58.00 -48.57
N GLU A 257 45.62 -57.77 -47.38
CA GLU A 257 46.67 -58.64 -46.82
C GLU A 257 46.17 -60.06 -46.56
N VAL A 258 44.97 -60.21 -45.97
CA VAL A 258 44.34 -61.52 -45.74
C VAL A 258 44.13 -62.25 -47.06
N ILE A 259 43.59 -61.60 -48.09
CA ILE A 259 43.39 -62.19 -49.42
C ILE A 259 44.74 -62.66 -50.02
N LYS A 260 45.81 -61.88 -49.86
CA LYS A 260 47.15 -62.27 -50.32
C LYS A 260 47.71 -63.47 -49.54
N LEU A 261 47.48 -63.51 -48.23
CA LEU A 261 47.90 -64.61 -47.38
C LEU A 261 47.11 -65.89 -47.67
N GLU A 262 45.80 -65.79 -47.92
CA GLU A 262 44.96 -66.91 -48.33
C GLU A 262 45.44 -67.51 -49.65
N LYS A 263 45.72 -66.68 -50.66
CA LYS A 263 46.31 -67.15 -51.93
C LYS A 263 47.67 -67.83 -51.73
N ARG A 264 48.54 -67.27 -50.87
CA ARG A 264 49.83 -67.91 -50.54
C ARG A 264 49.65 -69.23 -49.81
N LYS A 265 48.67 -69.32 -48.92
CA LYS A 265 48.34 -70.55 -48.20
C LYS A 265 47.82 -71.60 -49.17
N GLU A 266 46.93 -71.25 -50.11
CA GLU A 266 46.47 -72.17 -51.16
C GLU A 266 47.64 -72.73 -51.98
N ILE A 267 48.56 -71.87 -52.43
CA ILE A 267 49.77 -72.30 -53.16
C ILE A 267 50.62 -73.25 -52.29
N SER A 268 50.86 -72.89 -51.04
CA SER A 268 51.64 -73.72 -50.12
C SER A 268 50.95 -75.06 -49.80
N ASP A 269 49.63 -75.08 -49.70
CA ASP A 269 48.83 -76.29 -49.48
C ASP A 269 48.90 -77.20 -50.73
N GLU A 270 48.89 -76.63 -51.93
CA GLU A 270 49.13 -77.37 -53.18
C GLU A 270 50.55 -77.95 -53.25
N GLU A 271 51.58 -77.17 -52.87
CA GLU A 271 52.97 -77.62 -52.78
C GLU A 271 53.14 -78.75 -51.76
N ILE A 272 52.53 -78.63 -50.57
CA ILE A 272 52.54 -79.69 -49.55
C ILE A 272 51.85 -80.94 -50.08
N LYS A 273 50.75 -80.80 -50.83
CA LYS A 273 50.04 -81.94 -51.43
C LYS A 273 50.89 -82.62 -52.51
N ALA A 274 51.64 -81.85 -53.30
CA ALA A 274 52.61 -82.39 -54.26
C ALA A 274 53.77 -83.12 -53.56
N LYS A 275 54.38 -82.50 -52.55
CA LYS A 275 55.46 -83.10 -51.75
C LYS A 275 55.00 -84.35 -51.00
N LYS A 276 53.77 -84.39 -50.47
CA LYS A 276 53.19 -85.61 -49.88
C LYS A 276 53.03 -86.74 -50.91
N LYS A 277 52.67 -86.42 -52.16
CA LYS A 277 52.64 -87.42 -53.24
C LYS A 277 54.04 -87.94 -53.55
N GLU A 278 55.04 -87.07 -53.65
CA GLU A 278 56.45 -87.49 -53.84
C GLU A 278 56.94 -88.38 -52.69
N LEU A 279 56.64 -88.01 -51.44
CA LEU A 279 56.97 -88.80 -50.24
C LEU A 279 56.31 -90.18 -50.26
N ALA A 280 55.06 -90.28 -50.74
CA ALA A 280 54.38 -91.55 -50.89
C ALA A 280 55.04 -92.46 -51.96
N VAL A 281 55.59 -91.87 -53.03
CA VAL A 281 56.37 -92.60 -54.04
C VAL A 281 57.70 -93.09 -53.43
N TYR A 282 58.45 -92.20 -52.79
CA TYR A 282 59.71 -92.55 -52.13
C TYR A 282 59.55 -93.63 -51.06
N ASN A 283 58.50 -93.58 -50.24
CA ASN A 283 58.23 -94.63 -49.25
C ASN A 283 57.91 -95.98 -49.91
N LYS A 284 57.31 -95.98 -51.10
CA LYS A 284 57.03 -97.19 -51.88
C LYS A 284 58.31 -97.78 -52.48
N GLU A 285 59.22 -96.92 -52.93
CA GLU A 285 60.56 -97.32 -53.38
C GLU A 285 61.41 -97.87 -52.23
N LEU A 286 61.39 -97.20 -51.07
CA LEU A 286 62.09 -97.65 -49.86
C LEU A 286 61.60 -99.04 -49.42
N ALA A 287 60.29 -99.28 -49.42
CA ALA A 287 59.72 -100.59 -49.09
C ALA A 287 60.15 -101.69 -50.07
N ASN A 288 60.28 -101.37 -51.36
CA ASN A 288 60.80 -102.31 -52.37
C ASN A 288 62.28 -102.62 -52.15
N ASP A 289 63.09 -101.62 -51.82
CA ASP A 289 64.52 -101.83 -51.59
C ASP A 289 64.77 -102.57 -50.27
N GLU A 290 63.98 -102.34 -49.22
CA GLU A 290 63.99 -103.15 -47.99
C GLU A 290 63.64 -104.63 -48.27
N GLN A 291 62.72 -104.90 -49.20
CA GLN A 291 62.41 -106.26 -49.64
C GLN A 291 63.59 -106.93 -50.34
N LYS A 292 64.27 -106.21 -51.25
CA LYS A 292 65.47 -106.72 -51.94
C LYS A 292 66.62 -106.99 -50.96
N VAL A 293 66.81 -106.13 -49.96
CA VAL A 293 67.83 -106.34 -48.92
C VAL A 293 67.54 -107.63 -48.13
N LYS A 294 66.28 -107.87 -47.74
CA LYS A 294 65.89 -109.13 -47.08
C LYS A 294 66.12 -110.37 -47.95
N GLU A 295 65.87 -110.29 -49.25
CA GLU A 295 66.15 -111.39 -50.17
C GLU A 295 67.64 -111.68 -50.32
N LEU A 296 68.47 -110.64 -50.42
CA LEU A 296 69.93 -110.76 -50.50
C LEU A 296 70.53 -111.33 -49.20
N GLU A 297 70.03 -110.91 -48.03
CA GLU A 297 70.44 -111.47 -46.74
C GLU A 297 70.07 -112.97 -46.61
N ALA A 298 68.91 -113.37 -47.13
CA ALA A 298 68.50 -114.77 -47.18
C ALA A 298 69.41 -115.61 -48.10
N GLN A 299 69.86 -115.06 -49.23
CA GLN A 299 70.81 -115.72 -50.12
C GLN A 299 72.20 -115.87 -49.47
N ILE A 300 72.69 -114.83 -48.79
CA ILE A 300 73.98 -114.86 -48.08
C ILE A 300 73.99 -115.95 -47.00
N ASN A 301 72.91 -116.08 -46.22
CA ASN A 301 72.80 -117.12 -45.20
C ASN A 301 72.74 -118.55 -45.80
N LYS A 302 72.23 -118.71 -47.02
CA LYS A 302 72.15 -120.02 -47.70
C LYS A 302 73.50 -120.51 -48.24
N HIS A 303 74.39 -119.60 -48.65
CA HIS A 303 75.72 -119.94 -49.19
C HIS A 303 76.83 -120.01 -48.13
N ARG A 304 76.57 -119.54 -46.91
CA ARG A 304 77.50 -119.58 -45.77
C ARG A 304 77.97 -121.01 -45.39
N PRO A 305 77.10 -122.04 -45.33
CA PRO A 305 77.50 -123.39 -44.94
C PRO A 305 78.37 -124.09 -46.00
N THR A 306 78.13 -123.81 -47.28
CA THR A 306 78.90 -124.37 -48.41
C THR A 306 80.30 -123.74 -48.51
N TYR A 307 80.44 -122.45 -48.21
CA TYR A 307 81.74 -121.79 -48.12
C TYR A 307 82.61 -122.36 -46.98
N ILE A 308 82.01 -122.63 -45.81
CA ILE A 308 82.74 -123.19 -44.65
C ILE A 308 83.27 -124.60 -44.97
N LYS A 309 82.47 -125.48 -45.60
CA LYS A 309 82.91 -126.81 -46.03
C LYS A 309 84.03 -126.78 -47.08
N ALA A 310 83.96 -125.84 -48.03
CA ALA A 310 85.02 -125.68 -49.04
C ALA A 310 86.34 -125.19 -48.43
N LYS A 311 86.25 -124.31 -47.42
CA LYS A 311 87.43 -123.77 -46.71
C LYS A 311 88.14 -124.83 -45.87
N GLU A 312 87.41 -125.73 -45.21
CA GLU A 312 87.99 -126.84 -44.42
C GLU A 312 88.66 -127.91 -45.30
N ASN A 313 88.10 -128.20 -46.49
CA ASN A 313 88.74 -129.13 -47.43
C ASN A 313 90.04 -128.55 -48.02
N SER A 314 90.10 -127.24 -48.27
CA SER A 314 91.31 -126.57 -48.77
C SER A 314 92.45 -126.60 -47.74
N THR A 315 92.15 -126.40 -46.44
CA THR A 315 93.18 -126.41 -45.39
C THR A 315 93.73 -127.81 -45.09
N HIS A 316 92.92 -128.87 -45.26
CA HIS A 316 93.38 -130.25 -45.11
C HIS A 316 94.32 -130.70 -46.25
N HIS A 317 94.04 -130.28 -47.49
CA HIS A 317 94.93 -130.56 -48.63
C HIS A 317 96.25 -129.78 -48.56
N GLN A 318 96.24 -128.56 -48.02
CA GLN A 318 97.45 -127.75 -47.85
C GLN A 318 98.44 -128.38 -46.84
N LYS A 319 97.95 -128.93 -45.73
CA LYS A 319 98.81 -129.58 -44.71
C LYS A 319 99.45 -130.90 -45.15
N LYS A 320 98.92 -131.56 -46.19
CA LYS A 320 99.50 -132.78 -46.77
C LYS A 320 100.66 -132.51 -47.73
N ILE A 321 100.86 -131.25 -48.15
CA ILE A 321 101.91 -130.81 -49.09
C ILE A 321 103.15 -130.28 -48.34
N ASP A 322 103.01 -129.80 -47.10
CA ASP A 322 104.10 -129.16 -46.34
C ASP A 322 104.97 -130.13 -45.47
N LEU A 323 104.89 -131.45 -45.66
CA LEU A 323 105.69 -132.45 -44.92
C LEU A 323 106.32 -133.56 -45.81
N ALA A 324 106.46 -133.30 -47.11
CA ALA A 324 107.37 -133.99 -48.03
C ALA A 324 108.59 -133.09 -48.30
#